data_AF-A0A9J6QS56-F1
#
_entry.id   AF-A0A9J6QS56-F1
#
_cell.length_a   1.000
_cell.length_b   1.000
_cell.length_c   1.000
_cell.angle_alpha   90.00
_cell.angle_beta   90.00
_cell.angle_gamma   90.00
#
_symmetry.space_group_name_H-M   'P 1'
#
loop_
_entity.id
_entity.type
_entity.pdbx_description
1 polymer ?
#
loop_
_entity_poly.entity_id
_entity_poly.type
_entity_poly.pdbx_seq_one_letter_code
_entity_poly.pdbx_strand_id
1 'polypeptide(L)'
;MKFITEEDLRDLYRKQPFTNYDLSPGERLTPGARQFLVDRGINMYDPSDPFISGKGKETPPPGEKKAEAPAGDGRQKRKFCSRMKSMQALFLLTAEELLEKDVCVSQQLTELYRQFACLGSAADGKCEAKDLCLSPCSGIDSGNFSQNLGDCFEITEFHMQMEKGREMLLLHRLRSELAQLDADLPDFLDTQLSDQVSGKLNQIINRLSQMICGALGGKECQRSM
;
A
#
# COMPACT_ATOMS: atom_id res chain seq x y z
N MET A 1 18.32 -25.09 37.05
CA MET A 1 18.03 -24.67 35.66
C MET A 1 16.91 -23.65 35.73
N LYS A 2 17.12 -22.45 35.18
CA LYS A 2 16.08 -21.40 35.16
C LYS A 2 15.35 -21.46 33.83
N PHE A 3 14.02 -21.38 33.89
CA PHE A 3 13.20 -21.30 32.69
C PHE A 3 12.78 -19.86 32.49
N ILE A 4 13.06 -19.32 31.30
CA ILE A 4 12.60 -18.00 30.89
C ILE A 4 11.23 -18.18 30.25
N THR A 5 10.23 -17.53 30.85
CA THR A 5 8.85 -17.57 30.36
C THR A 5 8.58 -16.41 29.40
N GLU A 6 7.46 -16.50 28.68
CA GLU A 6 7.02 -15.42 27.81
C GLU A 6 6.76 -14.12 28.60
N GLU A 7 6.24 -14.23 29.82
CA GLU A 7 5.90 -13.08 30.66
C GLU A 7 7.16 -12.31 31.08
N ASP A 8 8.24 -13.04 31.39
CA ASP A 8 9.56 -12.44 31.67
C ASP A 8 10.08 -11.64 30.47
N LEU A 9 9.95 -12.18 29.25
CA LEU A 9 10.36 -11.50 28.02
C LEU A 9 9.47 -10.30 27.69
N ARG A 10 8.16 -10.39 27.95
CA ARG A 10 7.22 -9.27 27.78
C ARG A 10 7.58 -8.11 28.70
N ASP A 11 7.91 -8.39 29.95
CA ASP A 11 8.27 -7.35 30.91
C ASP A 11 9.63 -6.72 30.61
N LEU A 12 10.60 -7.49 30.13
CA LEU A 12 11.86 -6.96 29.60
C LEU A 12 11.63 -6.08 28.37
N TYR A 13 10.81 -6.54 27.43
CA TYR A 13 10.53 -5.83 26.18
C TYR A 13 9.73 -4.54 26.41
N ARG A 14 8.84 -4.52 27.42
CA ARG A 14 8.12 -3.29 27.84
C ARG A 14 9.04 -2.25 28.44
N LYS A 15 10.05 -2.66 29.21
CA LYS A 15 11.03 -1.75 29.81
C LYS A 15 11.97 -1.18 28.74
N GLN A 16 12.42 -2.01 27.82
CA GLN A 16 13.26 -1.59 26.70
C GLN A 16 13.09 -2.57 25.52
N PRO A 17 12.64 -2.11 24.35
CA PRO A 17 12.59 -2.94 23.15
C PRO A 17 13.99 -3.40 22.73
N PHE A 18 14.13 -4.66 22.35
CA PHE A 18 15.40 -5.27 21.90
C PHE A 18 15.19 -6.10 20.63
N THR A 19 16.23 -6.19 19.80
CA THR A 19 16.22 -6.93 18.52
C THR A 19 16.99 -8.24 18.57
N ASN A 20 17.79 -8.45 19.62
CA ASN A 20 18.56 -9.67 19.87
C ASN A 20 18.35 -10.10 21.32
N TYR A 21 18.30 -11.41 21.56
CA TYR A 21 18.21 -11.98 22.89
C TYR A 21 19.23 -13.11 23.06
N ASP A 22 20.16 -12.90 24.00
CA ASP A 22 21.24 -13.85 24.30
C ASP A 22 20.88 -14.71 25.52
N LEU A 23 20.94 -16.03 25.37
CA LEU A 23 20.68 -16.97 26.46
C LEU A 23 21.94 -17.21 27.29
N SER A 24 21.84 -17.00 28.61
CA SER A 24 22.96 -17.33 29.50
C SER A 24 23.09 -18.85 29.71
N PRO A 25 24.32 -19.37 29.92
CA PRO A 25 24.52 -20.81 30.12
C PRO A 25 23.72 -21.33 31.33
N GLY A 26 22.81 -22.27 31.09
CA GLY A 26 21.95 -22.88 32.13
C GLY A 26 20.51 -22.33 32.20
N GLU A 27 20.18 -21.39 31.31
CA GLU A 27 18.81 -20.89 31.09
C GLU A 27 18.17 -21.60 29.89
N ARG A 28 16.88 -21.92 30.00
CA ARG A 28 16.11 -22.53 28.90
C ARG A 28 14.84 -21.73 28.65
N LEU A 29 14.50 -21.51 27.39
CA LEU A 29 13.23 -20.89 27.03
C LEU A 29 12.08 -21.90 27.14
N THR A 30 10.94 -21.44 27.63
CA THR A 30 9.69 -22.18 27.45
C THR A 30 9.24 -22.08 25.98
N PRO A 31 8.38 -23.00 25.49
CA PRO A 31 7.83 -22.90 24.14
C PRO A 31 7.14 -21.56 23.86
N GLY A 32 6.41 -21.00 24.84
CA GLY A 32 5.78 -19.68 24.74
C GLY A 32 6.80 -18.54 24.61
N ALA A 33 7.89 -18.59 25.39
CA ALA A 33 8.97 -17.61 25.30
C ALA A 33 9.66 -17.63 23.92
N ARG A 34 9.89 -18.83 23.37
CA ARG A 34 10.47 -19.00 22.03
C ARG A 34 9.53 -18.45 20.95
N GLN A 35 8.24 -18.76 21.02
CA GLN A 35 7.24 -18.25 20.07
C GLN A 35 7.17 -16.72 20.11
N PHE A 36 7.21 -16.13 21.29
CA PHE A 36 7.21 -14.68 21.46
C PHE A 36 8.41 -13.98 20.79
N LEU A 37 9.61 -14.56 20.87
CA LEU A 37 10.79 -14.04 20.19
C LEU A 37 10.66 -14.15 18.67
N VAL A 38 10.15 -15.28 18.17
CA VAL A 38 9.91 -15.52 16.73
C VAL A 38 8.86 -14.56 16.17
N ASP A 39 7.72 -14.40 16.84
CA ASP A 39 6.62 -13.52 16.42
C ASP A 39 7.05 -12.05 16.32
N ARG A 40 8.07 -11.65 17.09
CA ARG A 40 8.64 -10.30 17.07
C ARG A 40 9.88 -10.16 16.20
N GLY A 41 10.33 -11.22 15.54
CA GLY A 41 11.52 -11.22 14.70
C GLY A 41 12.81 -10.93 15.48
N ILE A 42 12.87 -11.33 16.76
CA ILE A 42 14.03 -11.14 17.62
C ILE A 42 15.00 -12.31 17.39
N ASN A 43 16.24 -12.00 16.99
CA ASN A 43 17.24 -13.03 16.72
C ASN A 43 17.71 -13.69 18.02
N MET A 44 17.65 -15.03 18.06
CA MET A 44 18.17 -15.84 19.15
C MET A 44 19.56 -16.32 18.78
N TYR A 45 20.58 -15.90 19.53
CA TYR A 45 21.88 -16.58 19.49
C TYR A 45 21.82 -17.71 20.52
N ASP A 46 21.47 -18.91 20.07
CA ASP A 46 21.62 -20.12 20.88
C ASP A 46 22.93 -20.82 20.47
N PRO A 47 23.95 -20.88 21.33
CA PRO A 47 25.15 -21.66 21.08
C PRO A 47 24.91 -23.18 21.11
N SER A 48 23.69 -23.64 21.45
CA SER A 48 23.41 -25.03 21.82
C SER A 48 22.32 -25.72 20.98
N ASP A 49 21.88 -25.14 19.86
CA ASP A 49 20.85 -25.78 19.01
C ASP A 49 21.46 -26.84 18.06
N PRO A 50 21.17 -28.16 18.20
CA PRO A 50 21.81 -29.22 17.42
C PRO A 50 21.33 -29.33 15.96
N PHE A 51 20.46 -28.43 15.48
CA PHE A 51 19.91 -28.47 14.12
C PHE A 51 20.76 -27.76 13.05
N ILE A 52 21.97 -27.29 13.39
CA ILE A 52 22.94 -26.76 12.43
C ILE A 52 24.27 -27.53 12.56
N SER A 53 24.29 -28.78 12.09
CA SER A 53 25.55 -29.49 11.86
C SER A 53 26.03 -29.22 10.44
N GLY A 54 27.09 -28.41 10.30
CA GLY A 54 27.73 -28.22 9.01
C GLY A 54 28.83 -27.17 8.96
N LYS A 55 30.01 -27.51 9.51
CA LYS A 55 31.34 -26.90 9.32
C LYS A 55 31.66 -25.58 10.02
N GLY A 56 32.52 -25.71 11.04
CA GLY A 56 33.34 -24.64 11.56
C GLY A 56 34.59 -24.37 10.73
N LYS A 57 34.95 -23.08 10.71
CA LYS A 57 36.29 -22.47 10.75
C LYS A 57 37.41 -23.09 9.90
N GLU A 58 37.67 -22.46 8.76
CA GLU A 58 39.03 -22.20 8.26
C GLU A 58 39.14 -20.71 7.86
N THR A 59 40.36 -20.19 7.97
CA THR A 59 40.87 -18.80 7.87
C THR A 59 40.52 -18.05 6.57
N PRO A 60 40.66 -16.70 6.53
CA PRO A 60 40.08 -15.86 5.49
C PRO A 60 40.87 -15.92 4.17
N PRO A 61 40.22 -16.17 3.02
CA PRO A 61 40.77 -15.80 1.72
C PRO A 61 40.42 -14.33 1.39
N PRO A 62 41.33 -13.58 0.75
CA PRO A 62 41.04 -12.23 0.31
C PRO A 62 40.19 -12.27 -0.96
N GLY A 63 39.03 -11.63 -0.90
CA GLY A 63 38.23 -11.30 -2.07
C GLY A 63 37.30 -12.42 -2.53
N GLU A 64 36.07 -12.41 -2.03
CA GLU A 64 34.92 -12.79 -2.83
C GLU A 64 33.69 -12.05 -2.29
N LYS A 65 33.01 -11.40 -3.23
CA LYS A 65 31.93 -10.44 -3.01
C LYS A 65 30.86 -11.08 -2.14
N LYS A 66 30.51 -10.45 -1.01
CA LYS A 66 29.20 -10.65 -0.38
C LYS A 66 28.18 -10.45 -1.49
N ALA A 67 27.52 -11.52 -1.91
CA ALA A 67 26.22 -11.41 -2.53
C ALA A 67 25.33 -10.77 -1.48
N GLU A 68 25.18 -9.44 -1.59
CA GLU A 68 24.11 -8.71 -0.94
C GLU A 68 22.81 -9.42 -1.32
N ALA A 69 22.14 -10.04 -0.35
CA ALA A 69 20.70 -10.23 -0.47
C ALA A 69 20.12 -8.82 -0.73
N PRO A 70 19.29 -8.64 -1.78
CA PRO A 70 18.97 -7.31 -2.23
C PRO A 70 18.20 -6.61 -1.12
N ALA A 71 18.82 -5.60 -0.49
CA ALA A 71 18.20 -4.72 0.48
C ALA A 71 17.02 -3.91 -0.12
N GLY A 72 16.70 -4.12 -1.40
CA GLY A 72 15.62 -3.48 -2.15
C GLY A 72 14.23 -4.02 -1.85
N ASP A 73 14.02 -5.33 -1.71
CA ASP A 73 12.64 -5.87 -1.70
C ASP A 73 11.82 -5.37 -0.48
N GLY A 74 12.40 -5.44 0.72
CA GLY A 74 11.74 -4.97 1.94
C GLY A 74 11.54 -3.44 2.02
N ARG A 75 12.42 -2.64 1.40
CA ARG A 75 12.30 -1.17 1.40
C ARG A 75 11.20 -0.72 0.43
N GLN A 76 11.15 -1.30 -0.76
CA GLN A 76 10.18 -0.97 -1.80
C GLN A 76 8.77 -1.37 -1.35
N LYS A 77 8.62 -2.58 -0.81
CA LYS A 77 7.38 -3.03 -0.15
C LYS A 77 6.91 -2.05 0.93
N ARG A 78 7.82 -1.60 1.81
CA ARG A 78 7.48 -0.62 2.85
C ARG A 78 7.01 0.72 2.26
N LYS A 79 7.69 1.24 1.22
CA LYS A 79 7.29 2.48 0.55
C LYS A 79 5.89 2.34 -0.05
N PHE A 80 5.64 1.24 -0.77
CA PHE A 80 4.33 0.94 -1.33
C PHE A 80 3.25 0.88 -0.25
N CYS A 81 3.45 0.10 0.81
CA CYS A 81 2.52 0.02 1.93
C CYS A 81 2.25 1.38 2.58
N SER A 82 3.28 2.20 2.77
CA SER A 82 3.14 3.55 3.30
C SER A 82 2.32 4.46 2.37
N ARG A 83 2.58 4.39 1.06
CA ARG A 83 1.83 5.17 0.05
C ARG A 83 0.37 4.72 0.00
N MET A 84 0.10 3.42 -0.01
CA MET A 84 -1.25 2.86 0.07
C MET A 84 -2.01 3.32 1.32
N LYS A 85 -1.40 3.28 2.51
CA LYS A 85 -2.02 3.77 3.75
C LYS A 85 -2.32 5.27 3.69
N SER A 86 -1.40 6.06 3.15
CA SER A 86 -1.62 7.50 2.95
C SER A 86 -2.80 7.77 2.01
N MET A 87 -2.92 7.00 0.93
CA MET A 87 -4.05 7.12 -0.01
C MET A 87 -5.36 6.64 0.58
N GLN A 88 -5.36 5.55 1.36
CA GLN A 88 -6.55 5.10 2.09
C GLN A 88 -7.06 6.19 3.04
N ALA A 89 -6.17 6.86 3.78
CA ALA A 89 -6.54 7.99 4.61
C ALA A 89 -7.11 9.17 3.79
N LEU A 90 -6.50 9.48 2.64
CA LEU A 90 -6.99 10.51 1.74
C LEU A 90 -8.41 10.19 1.21
N PHE A 91 -8.68 8.95 0.82
CA PHE A 91 -10.01 8.50 0.42
C PHE A 91 -11.04 8.74 1.53
N LEU A 92 -10.73 8.31 2.76
CA LEU A 92 -11.65 8.42 3.89
C LEU A 92 -11.92 9.87 4.28
N LEU A 93 -10.90 10.72 4.33
CA LEU A 93 -11.06 12.15 4.58
C LEU A 93 -11.89 12.83 3.48
N THR A 94 -11.64 12.48 2.22
CA THR A 94 -12.41 13.02 1.09
C THR A 94 -13.87 12.57 1.16
N ALA A 95 -14.12 11.30 1.49
CA ALA A 95 -15.49 10.76 1.62
C ALA A 95 -16.25 11.36 2.80
N GLU A 96 -15.56 11.60 3.93
CA GLU A 96 -16.13 12.26 5.11
C GLU A 96 -16.54 13.70 4.79
N GLU A 97 -15.66 14.48 4.15
CA GLU A 97 -15.99 15.85 3.76
C GLU A 97 -17.11 15.92 2.71
N LEU A 98 -17.14 14.96 1.78
CA LEU A 98 -18.22 14.85 0.79
C LEU A 98 -19.54 14.41 1.43
N LEU A 99 -19.53 13.70 2.57
CA LEU A 99 -20.75 13.20 3.20
C LEU A 99 -21.65 14.34 3.66
N GLU A 100 -21.06 15.46 4.07
CA GLU A 100 -21.80 16.67 4.47
C GLU A 100 -22.40 17.44 3.27
N LYS A 101 -21.89 17.21 2.06
CA LYS A 101 -22.21 18.00 0.86
C LYS A 101 -23.07 17.24 -0.15
N ASP A 102 -22.65 16.03 -0.50
CA ASP A 102 -23.30 15.17 -1.48
C ASP A 102 -23.12 13.71 -1.06
N VAL A 103 -24.14 13.20 -0.35
CA VAL A 103 -24.17 11.81 0.17
C VAL A 103 -24.00 10.78 -0.96
N CYS A 104 -24.57 11.04 -2.13
CA CYS A 104 -24.49 10.13 -3.28
C CYS A 104 -23.06 10.05 -3.83
N VAL A 105 -22.36 11.18 -3.91
CA VAL A 105 -20.94 11.21 -4.32
C VAL A 105 -20.06 10.56 -3.26
N SER A 106 -20.32 10.80 -1.97
CA SER A 106 -19.59 10.16 -0.87
C SER A 106 -19.75 8.62 -0.86
N GLN A 107 -20.95 8.12 -1.14
CA GLN A 107 -21.20 6.68 -1.28
C GLN A 107 -20.44 6.06 -2.45
N GLN A 108 -20.49 6.68 -3.64
CA GLN A 108 -19.71 6.25 -4.80
C GLN A 108 -18.21 6.24 -4.50
N LEU A 109 -17.71 7.25 -3.80
CA LEU A 109 -16.31 7.30 -3.41
C LEU A 109 -15.94 6.19 -2.42
N THR A 110 -16.85 5.84 -1.51
CA THR A 110 -16.65 4.74 -0.55
C THR A 110 -16.59 3.38 -1.25
N GLU A 111 -17.32 3.19 -2.34
CA GLU A 111 -17.22 1.99 -3.19
C GLU A 111 -15.85 1.90 -3.87
N LEU A 112 -15.36 3.02 -4.43
CA LEU A 112 -14.01 3.10 -4.99
C LEU A 112 -12.93 2.83 -3.94
N TYR A 113 -13.09 3.34 -2.72
CA TYR A 113 -12.17 3.09 -1.61
C TYR A 113 -12.02 1.58 -1.32
N ARG A 114 -13.12 0.83 -1.29
CA ARG A 114 -13.06 -0.63 -1.03
C ARG A 114 -12.25 -1.36 -2.08
N GLN A 115 -12.39 -0.96 -3.35
CA GLN A 115 -11.61 -1.54 -4.44
C GLN A 115 -10.14 -1.13 -4.38
N PHE A 116 -9.88 0.15 -4.10
CA PHE A 116 -8.52 0.65 -3.87
C PHE A 116 -7.82 -0.12 -2.75
N ALA A 117 -8.53 -0.40 -1.65
CA ALA A 117 -7.98 -1.16 -0.52
C ALA A 117 -7.55 -2.58 -0.91
N CYS A 118 -8.25 -3.24 -1.84
CA CYS A 118 -7.87 -4.56 -2.36
C CYS A 118 -6.52 -4.53 -3.11
N LEU A 119 -6.12 -3.40 -3.69
CA LEU A 119 -4.81 -3.25 -4.34
C LEU A 119 -3.64 -3.34 -3.34
N GLY A 120 -3.90 -3.20 -2.04
CA GLY A 120 -2.87 -3.36 -1.01
C GLY A 120 -2.24 -4.75 -1.00
N SER A 121 -2.94 -5.78 -1.51
CA SER A 121 -2.42 -7.13 -1.69
C SER A 121 -1.19 -7.21 -2.61
N ALA A 122 -0.94 -6.19 -3.42
CA ALA A 122 0.25 -6.11 -4.29
C ALA A 122 1.56 -6.06 -3.48
N ALA A 123 1.52 -5.61 -2.23
CA ALA A 123 2.65 -5.70 -1.32
C ALA A 123 3.10 -7.16 -1.06
N ASP A 124 2.21 -8.12 -1.25
CA ASP A 124 2.44 -9.55 -1.08
C ASP A 124 2.56 -10.29 -2.43
N GLY A 125 2.78 -9.55 -3.52
CA GLY A 125 2.99 -10.10 -4.86
C GLY A 125 1.71 -10.55 -5.57
N LYS A 126 0.54 -10.09 -5.13
CA LYS A 126 -0.76 -10.50 -5.68
C LYS A 126 -1.63 -9.30 -6.04
N CYS A 127 -2.48 -9.42 -7.05
CA CYS A 127 -3.51 -8.42 -7.33
C CYS A 127 -4.89 -9.07 -7.27
N GLU A 128 -5.59 -8.92 -6.14
CA GLU A 128 -6.92 -9.53 -5.92
C GLU A 128 -8.08 -8.59 -6.30
N ALA A 129 -7.78 -7.35 -6.72
CA ALA A 129 -8.80 -6.38 -7.07
C ALA A 129 -9.56 -6.78 -8.34
N LYS A 130 -10.89 -6.81 -8.22
CA LYS A 130 -11.82 -7.04 -9.34
C LYS A 130 -11.89 -5.81 -10.23
N ASP A 131 -12.27 -6.01 -11.48
CA ASP A 131 -12.61 -4.89 -12.36
C ASP A 131 -13.81 -4.10 -11.84
N LEU A 132 -13.74 -2.79 -12.06
CA LEU A 132 -14.83 -1.86 -11.84
C LEU A 132 -15.94 -2.07 -12.87
N CYS A 133 -17.19 -1.88 -12.43
CA CYS A 133 -18.31 -1.77 -13.35
C CYS A 133 -18.15 -0.49 -14.18
N LEU A 134 -17.96 -0.65 -15.49
CA LEU A 134 -17.91 0.47 -16.42
C LEU A 134 -19.31 1.09 -16.60
N SER A 135 -19.38 2.40 -16.42
CA SER A 135 -20.48 3.23 -16.93
C SER A 135 -19.93 4.06 -18.10
N PRO A 136 -20.14 3.67 -19.37
CA PRO A 136 -19.48 4.34 -20.48
C PRO A 136 -19.97 5.78 -20.66
N CYS A 137 -19.09 6.64 -21.18
CA CYS A 137 -19.41 8.00 -21.59
C CYS A 137 -18.70 8.32 -22.92
N SER A 138 -18.93 9.51 -23.49
CA SER A 138 -18.35 9.89 -24.79
C SER A 138 -16.82 9.87 -24.84
N GLY A 139 -16.13 9.94 -23.69
CA GLY A 139 -14.67 9.89 -23.63
C GLY A 139 -14.08 8.64 -22.95
N ILE A 140 -14.92 7.75 -22.39
CA ILE A 140 -14.48 6.58 -21.62
C ILE A 140 -15.37 5.37 -21.97
N ASP A 141 -14.76 4.31 -22.48
CA ASP A 141 -15.43 3.09 -22.93
C ASP A 141 -14.66 1.83 -22.49
N SER A 142 -15.15 0.65 -22.89
CA SER A 142 -14.54 -0.63 -22.49
C SER A 142 -13.15 -0.86 -23.06
N GLY A 143 -12.78 -0.19 -24.16
CA GLY A 143 -11.46 -0.30 -24.77
C GLY A 143 -10.40 0.51 -24.01
N ASN A 144 -10.80 1.61 -23.36
CA ASN A 144 -9.87 2.56 -22.76
C ASN A 144 -9.99 2.72 -21.23
N PHE A 145 -11.00 2.11 -20.58
CA PHE A 145 -11.28 2.31 -19.16
C PHE A 145 -10.14 1.95 -18.20
N SER A 146 -9.26 1.02 -18.58
CA SER A 146 -8.09 0.62 -17.79
C SER A 146 -6.80 1.35 -18.18
N GLN A 147 -6.88 2.31 -19.10
CA GLN A 147 -5.73 3.07 -19.59
C GLN A 147 -5.60 4.39 -18.82
N ASN A 148 -4.39 4.93 -18.78
CA ASN A 148 -4.17 6.28 -18.30
C ASN A 148 -4.66 7.27 -19.35
N LEU A 149 -5.82 7.88 -19.07
CA LEU A 149 -6.43 8.86 -19.96
C LEU A 149 -6.06 10.30 -19.54
N GLY A 150 -5.47 10.52 -18.36
CA GLY A 150 -5.31 11.86 -17.81
C GLY A 150 -6.65 12.59 -17.59
N ASP A 151 -6.61 13.91 -17.62
CA ASP A 151 -7.75 14.74 -17.24
C ASP A 151 -8.78 14.90 -18.38
N CYS A 152 -10.07 14.90 -18.05
CA CYS A 152 -11.11 15.23 -19.02
C CYS A 152 -11.08 16.73 -19.39
N PHE A 153 -10.68 17.60 -18.47
CA PHE A 153 -10.53 19.03 -18.68
C PHE A 153 -9.67 19.59 -17.56
N GLU A 154 -9.09 20.77 -17.77
CA GLU A 154 -8.27 21.46 -16.78
C GLU A 154 -9.16 22.06 -15.67
N ILE A 155 -8.81 21.77 -14.42
CA ILE A 155 -9.48 22.38 -13.26
C ILE A 155 -8.75 23.65 -12.85
N THR A 156 -9.38 24.77 -13.19
CA THR A 156 -8.92 26.13 -12.89
C THR A 156 -9.69 26.78 -11.72
N GLU A 157 -9.27 27.98 -11.33
CA GLU A 157 -9.89 28.80 -10.30
C GLU A 157 -11.37 29.11 -10.55
N PHE A 158 -11.84 29.07 -11.80
CA PHE A 158 -13.25 29.25 -12.12
C PHE A 158 -14.13 28.17 -11.49
N HIS A 159 -13.65 26.92 -11.45
CA HIS A 159 -14.41 25.80 -10.90
C HIS A 159 -14.59 25.91 -9.40
N MET A 160 -13.68 26.58 -8.68
CA MET A 160 -13.82 26.77 -7.23
C MET A 160 -15.03 27.63 -6.85
N GLN A 161 -15.53 28.45 -7.79
CA GLN A 161 -16.65 29.36 -7.59
C GLN A 161 -18.01 28.72 -7.93
N MET A 162 -18.01 27.52 -8.51
CA MET A 162 -19.23 26.82 -8.89
C MET A 162 -19.94 26.21 -7.67
N GLU A 163 -21.23 25.94 -7.80
CA GLU A 163 -22.06 25.34 -6.74
C GLU A 163 -21.45 24.03 -6.20
N LYS A 164 -20.97 23.15 -7.08
CA LYS A 164 -20.27 21.90 -6.74
C LYS A 164 -18.74 22.01 -6.77
N GLY A 165 -18.22 23.24 -6.68
CA GLY A 165 -16.79 23.51 -6.83
C GLY A 165 -15.94 22.80 -5.78
N ARG A 166 -16.43 22.70 -4.54
CA ARG A 166 -15.69 22.02 -3.46
C ARG A 166 -15.59 20.53 -3.71
N GLU A 167 -16.67 19.88 -4.11
CA GLU A 167 -16.74 18.47 -4.45
C GLU A 167 -15.80 18.15 -5.61
N MET A 168 -15.81 18.97 -6.66
CA MET A 168 -14.89 18.86 -7.79
C MET A 168 -13.43 18.90 -7.34
N LEU A 169 -13.06 19.87 -6.49
CA LEU A 169 -11.69 20.03 -6.01
C LEU A 169 -11.23 18.87 -5.12
N LEU A 170 -12.13 18.34 -4.27
CA LEU A 170 -11.84 17.18 -3.43
C LEU A 170 -11.59 15.92 -4.27
N LEU A 171 -12.48 15.66 -5.24
CA LEU A 171 -12.34 14.54 -6.16
C LEU A 171 -11.09 14.70 -7.04
N HIS A 172 -10.80 15.91 -7.52
CA HIS A 172 -9.62 16.20 -8.31
C HIS A 172 -8.34 15.96 -7.53
N ARG A 173 -8.24 16.46 -6.29
CA ARG A 173 -7.08 16.23 -5.43
C ARG A 173 -6.80 14.74 -5.26
N LEU A 174 -7.83 13.95 -4.98
CA LEU A 174 -7.69 12.51 -4.85
C LEU A 174 -7.28 11.85 -6.18
N ARG A 175 -7.89 12.25 -7.30
CA ARG A 175 -7.51 11.76 -8.63
C ARG A 175 -6.04 12.03 -8.93
N SER A 176 -5.56 13.23 -8.66
CA SER A 176 -4.16 13.64 -8.92
C SER A 176 -3.17 12.83 -8.08
N GLU A 177 -3.48 12.58 -6.82
CA GLU A 177 -2.63 11.75 -5.95
C GLU A 177 -2.59 10.27 -6.38
N LEU A 178 -3.70 9.76 -6.93
CA LEU A 178 -3.76 8.41 -7.52
C LEU A 178 -2.99 8.34 -8.84
N ALA A 179 -3.07 9.36 -9.69
CA ALA A 179 -2.28 9.44 -10.92
C ALA A 179 -0.78 9.50 -10.61
N GLN A 180 -0.38 10.20 -9.55
CA GLN A 180 1.00 10.16 -9.07
C GLN A 180 1.39 8.77 -8.57
N LEU A 181 0.51 8.09 -7.81
CA LEU A 181 0.75 6.71 -7.40
C LEU A 181 0.94 5.78 -8.61
N ASP A 182 0.13 5.92 -9.66
CA ASP A 182 0.26 5.16 -10.92
C ASP A 182 1.65 5.32 -11.54
N ALA A 183 2.12 6.57 -11.64
CA ALA A 183 3.45 6.89 -12.17
C ALA A 183 4.59 6.31 -11.30
N ASP A 184 4.40 6.24 -9.99
CA ASP A 184 5.38 5.73 -9.04
C ASP A 184 5.35 4.17 -8.92
N LEU A 185 4.37 3.46 -9.49
CA LEU A 185 4.23 2.00 -9.35
C LEU A 185 5.49 1.20 -9.74
N PRO A 186 6.22 1.54 -10.82
CA PRO A 186 7.45 0.84 -11.18
C PRO A 186 8.58 0.96 -10.16
N ASP A 187 8.54 1.97 -9.29
CA ASP A 187 9.50 2.13 -8.19
C ASP A 187 9.21 1.20 -7.00
N PHE A 188 8.02 0.59 -6.99
CA PHE A 188 7.49 -0.19 -5.88
C PHE A 188 7.38 -1.68 -6.18
N LEU A 189 6.97 -2.03 -7.40
CA LEU A 189 6.55 -3.37 -7.80
C LEU A 189 7.34 -3.85 -9.02
N ASP A 190 7.35 -5.15 -9.25
CA ASP A 190 7.83 -5.68 -10.53
C ASP A 190 6.92 -5.25 -11.69
N THR A 191 7.43 -5.31 -12.92
CA THR A 191 6.73 -4.83 -14.13
C THR A 191 5.36 -5.48 -14.31
N GLN A 192 5.25 -6.79 -14.13
CA GLN A 192 4.00 -7.51 -14.39
C GLN A 192 2.91 -7.14 -13.36
N LEU A 193 3.29 -7.01 -12.09
CA LEU A 193 2.39 -6.61 -11.03
C LEU A 193 2.06 -5.11 -11.11
N SER A 194 3.03 -4.28 -11.48
CA SER A 194 2.86 -2.86 -11.75
C SER A 194 1.79 -2.63 -12.82
N ASP A 195 1.86 -3.34 -13.95
CA ASP A 195 0.89 -3.21 -15.05
C ASP A 195 -0.52 -3.61 -14.61
N GLN A 196 -0.65 -4.69 -13.82
CA GLN A 196 -1.93 -5.13 -13.28
C GLN A 196 -2.53 -4.10 -12.33
N VAL A 197 -1.74 -3.60 -11.38
CA VAL A 197 -2.19 -2.59 -10.41
C VAL A 197 -2.51 -1.28 -11.13
N SER A 198 -1.69 -0.88 -12.10
CA SER A 198 -1.90 0.31 -12.93
C SER A 198 -3.23 0.25 -13.67
N GLY A 199 -3.55 -0.89 -14.30
CA GLY A 199 -4.84 -1.07 -14.97
C GLY A 199 -6.04 -0.84 -14.04
N LYS A 200 -6.00 -1.41 -12.83
CA LYS A 200 -7.07 -1.24 -11.82
C LYS A 200 -7.12 0.18 -11.25
N LEU A 201 -5.96 0.79 -11.03
CA LEU A 201 -5.84 2.15 -10.54
C LEU A 201 -6.40 3.14 -11.55
N ASN A 202 -6.12 2.94 -12.84
CA ASN A 202 -6.65 3.72 -13.94
C ASN A 202 -8.18 3.61 -14.06
N GLN A 203 -8.78 2.45 -13.77
CA GLN A 203 -10.25 2.36 -13.68
C GLN A 203 -10.82 3.26 -12.57
N ILE A 204 -10.16 3.32 -11.41
CA ILE A 204 -10.56 4.19 -10.29
C ILE A 204 -10.40 5.67 -10.69
N ILE A 205 -9.27 6.04 -11.29
CA ILE A 205 -8.98 7.41 -11.78
C ILE A 205 -10.01 7.84 -12.84
N ASN A 206 -10.33 6.95 -13.77
CA ASN A 206 -11.31 7.21 -14.83
C ASN A 206 -12.72 7.34 -14.25
N ARG A 207 -13.07 6.55 -13.23
CA ARG A 207 -14.35 6.72 -12.52
C ARG A 207 -14.41 8.04 -11.75
N LEU A 208 -13.33 8.46 -11.08
CA LEU A 208 -13.24 9.79 -10.46
C LEU A 208 -13.41 10.91 -11.49
N SER A 209 -12.82 10.75 -12.69
CA SER A 209 -12.99 11.72 -13.78
C SER A 209 -14.45 11.82 -14.23
N GLN A 210 -15.20 10.72 -14.27
CA GLN A 210 -16.64 10.76 -14.54
C GLN A 210 -17.41 11.48 -13.43
N MET A 211 -17.06 11.25 -12.16
CA MET A 211 -17.66 11.95 -11.03
C MET A 211 -17.41 13.47 -11.09
N ILE A 212 -16.19 13.88 -11.47
CA ILE A 212 -15.83 15.29 -11.69
C ILE A 212 -16.63 15.91 -12.83
N CYS A 213 -16.74 15.23 -13.98
CA CYS A 213 -17.58 15.69 -15.10
C CYS A 213 -19.05 15.82 -14.69
N GLY A 214 -19.56 14.88 -13.88
CA GLY A 214 -20.92 14.94 -13.34
C GLY A 214 -21.14 16.14 -12.40
N ALA A 215 -20.14 16.47 -11.58
CA ALA A 215 -20.19 17.62 -10.69
C ALA A 215 -20.14 18.97 -11.45
N LEU A 216 -19.46 19.02 -12.60
CA LEU A 216 -19.47 20.19 -13.51
C LEU A 216 -20.89 20.47 -14.08
N GLY A 217 -21.76 19.46 -14.14
CA GLY A 217 -23.14 19.59 -14.67
C GLY A 217 -23.27 19.38 -16.18
N GLY A 218 -22.19 18.95 -16.86
CA GLY A 218 -22.23 18.59 -18.27
C GLY A 218 -22.93 17.24 -18.51
N LYS A 219 -23.73 17.13 -19.58
CA LYS A 219 -24.34 15.85 -20.01
C LYS A 219 -23.37 14.95 -20.77
N GLU A 220 -22.26 15.52 -21.24
CA GLU A 220 -21.25 14.84 -22.03
C GLU A 220 -19.88 14.98 -21.38
N CYS A 221 -19.02 13.99 -21.62
CA CYS A 221 -17.64 14.07 -21.18
C CYS A 221 -16.95 15.26 -21.86
N GLN A 222 -16.28 16.11 -21.10
CA GLN A 222 -15.59 17.30 -21.61
C GLN A 222 -14.19 17.01 -22.16
N ARG A 223 -13.81 15.73 -22.23
CA ARG A 223 -12.56 15.29 -22.82
C ARG A 223 -12.52 15.72 -24.29
N SER A 224 -11.58 16.59 -24.63
CA SER A 224 -11.27 16.89 -26.02
C SER A 224 -10.81 15.60 -26.71
N MET A 225 -11.46 15.23 -27.82
CA MET A 225 -10.98 14.19 -28.73
C MET A 225 -9.66 14.60 -29.36
#